data_AF-A0A8T7L8D1-F1
#
_entry.id   AF-A0A8T7L8D1-F1
#
_cell.length_a   1.000
_cell.length_b   1.000
_cell.length_c   1.000
_cell.angle_alpha   90.00
_cell.angle_beta   90.00
_cell.angle_gamma   90.00
#
_symmetry.space_group_name_H-M   'P 1'
#
loop_
_entity.id
_entity.type
_entity.pdbx_description
1 polymer ?
#
loop_
_entity_poly.entity_id
_entity_poly.type
_entity_poly.pdbx_seq_one_letter_code
_entity_poly.pdbx_strand_id
1 'polypeptide(L)'
;MPVDAKNRAMPPKPEPETYICALCEREVRQVSKHHIVPKSEGGRDTVDLCAACHKTLHSFFTNATLANELNTLEALRQDPDLARYLAWVRKQRDGRVRVQKRRDRR
;
A
#
# COMPACT_ATOMS: atom_id res chain seq x y z
N MET A 1 41.36 35.07 21.69
CA MET A 1 39.91 34.88 21.89
C MET A 1 39.26 36.18 21.44
N PRO A 2 38.44 36.21 20.38
CA PRO A 2 37.16 35.49 20.34
C PRO A 2 36.99 34.63 19.09
N VAL A 3 35.96 33.79 19.14
CA VAL A 3 35.66 32.69 18.22
C VAL A 3 34.69 33.16 17.16
N ASP A 4 35.11 33.21 15.89
CA ASP A 4 34.18 33.49 14.80
C ASP A 4 33.27 32.28 14.58
N ALA A 5 32.00 32.52 14.89
CA ALA A 5 30.92 31.55 14.95
C ALA A 5 30.75 30.85 13.60
N LYS A 6 31.00 29.54 13.61
CA LYS A 6 30.72 28.62 12.50
C LYS A 6 29.27 28.79 12.06
N ASN A 7 29.10 29.31 10.84
CA ASN A 7 27.85 29.36 10.12
C ASN A 7 27.35 27.91 9.89
N ARG A 8 26.53 27.40 10.82
CA ARG A 8 25.88 26.10 10.70
C ARG A 8 24.67 26.27 9.78
N ALA A 9 24.89 26.15 8.47
CA ALA A 9 23.81 25.96 7.52
C ALA A 9 23.03 24.69 7.91
N MET A 10 21.76 24.85 8.26
CA MET A 10 20.85 23.77 8.56
C MET A 10 20.58 23.00 7.25
N PRO A 11 20.73 21.66 7.20
CA PRO A 11 20.48 20.91 5.98
C PRO A 11 19.03 21.13 5.52
N PRO A 12 18.75 21.17 4.20
CA PRO A 12 17.40 21.31 3.69
C PRO A 12 16.52 20.20 4.31
N LYS A 13 15.34 20.58 4.81
CA LYS A 13 14.35 19.61 5.30
C LYS A 13 14.15 18.56 4.19
N PRO A 14 14.18 17.25 4.51
CA PRO A 14 13.93 16.25 3.49
C PRO A 14 12.56 16.52 2.87
N GLU A 15 12.55 16.65 1.55
CA GLU A 15 11.33 16.79 0.77
C GLU A 15 10.43 15.58 1.07
N PRO A 16 9.09 15.72 1.07
CA PRO A 16 8.22 14.61 1.38
C PRO A 16 8.40 13.52 0.31
N GLU A 17 9.10 12.45 0.66
CA GLU A 17 9.21 11.26 -0.18
C GLU A 17 7.80 10.69 -0.41
N THR A 18 7.29 10.85 -1.63
CA THR A 18 6.05 10.23 -2.08
C THR A 18 6.36 8.89 -2.70
N TYR A 19 5.60 7.86 -2.32
CA TYR A 19 5.71 6.51 -2.83
C TYR A 19 4.53 6.17 -3.73
N ILE A 20 4.73 5.29 -4.72
CA ILE A 20 3.66 4.83 -5.60
C ILE A 20 3.16 3.48 -5.10
N CYS A 21 1.85 3.38 -4.83
CA CYS A 21 1.24 2.11 -4.43
C CYS A 21 1.17 1.15 -5.62
N ALA A 22 1.73 -0.05 -5.50
CA ALA A 22 1.76 -1.04 -6.57
C ALA A 22 0.37 -1.54 -7.01
N LEU A 23 -0.66 -1.41 -6.16
CA LEU A 23 -2.02 -1.89 -6.48
C LEU A 23 -2.92 -0.79 -7.07
N CYS A 24 -2.96 0.39 -6.43
CA CYS A 24 -3.82 1.49 -6.89
C CYS A 24 -3.10 2.55 -7.73
N GLU A 25 -1.77 2.48 -7.84
CA GLU A 25 -0.91 3.39 -8.64
C GLU A 25 -1.03 4.86 -8.24
N ARG A 26 -1.46 5.14 -7.01
CA ARG A 26 -1.50 6.50 -6.46
C ARG A 26 -0.18 6.84 -5.77
N GLU A 27 0.18 8.11 -5.85
CA GLU A 27 1.17 8.74 -4.98
C GLU A 27 0.61 8.85 -3.56
N VAL A 28 1.37 8.33 -2.61
CA VAL A 28 1.02 8.32 -1.19
C VAL A 28 2.23 8.70 -0.34
N ARG A 29 1.98 9.30 0.82
CA ARG A 29 3.05 9.60 1.80
C ARG A 29 3.69 8.36 2.42
N GLN A 30 2.98 7.23 2.44
CA GLN A 30 3.43 6.01 3.11
C GLN A 30 2.92 4.75 2.39
N VAL A 31 3.83 3.81 2.19
CA VAL A 31 3.55 2.44 1.74
C VAL A 31 4.02 1.44 2.79
N SER A 32 3.38 0.28 2.79
CA SER A 32 3.72 -0.86 3.64
C SER A 32 3.93 -2.08 2.77
N LYS A 33 4.95 -2.88 3.10
CA LYS A 33 5.20 -4.14 2.42
C LYS A 33 4.11 -5.14 2.78
N HIS A 34 3.40 -5.62 1.75
CA HIS A 34 2.42 -6.68 1.87
C HIS A 34 2.96 -7.92 1.17
N HIS A 35 2.93 -9.06 1.87
CA HIS A 35 3.27 -10.35 1.26
C HIS A 35 2.03 -10.87 0.56
N ILE A 36 2.09 -10.99 -0.78
CA ILE A 36 0.94 -11.44 -1.57
C ILE A 36 0.63 -12.90 -1.24
N VAL A 37 1.68 -13.71 -1.13
CA VAL A 37 1.62 -15.06 -0.58
C VAL A 37 2.13 -15.01 0.86
N PRO A 38 1.39 -15.53 1.86
CA PRO A 38 1.88 -15.63 3.22
C PRO A 38 3.23 -16.37 3.27
N LYS A 39 4.15 -15.90 4.11
CA LYS A 39 5.50 -16.50 4.26
C LYS A 39 5.47 -18.01 4.52
N SER A 40 4.42 -18.50 5.18
CA SER A 40 4.20 -19.92 5.49
C SER A 40 3.97 -20.80 4.26
N GLU A 41 3.48 -20.23 3.16
CA GLU A 41 3.23 -20.91 1.88
C GLU A 41 4.38 -20.69 0.87
N GLY A 42 5.53 -20.17 1.33
CA GLY A 42 6.70 -19.93 0.48
C GLY A 42 6.72 -18.58 -0.25
N GLY A 43 5.82 -17.66 0.11
CA GLY A 43 5.72 -16.34 -0.50
C GLY A 43 6.97 -15.48 -0.31
N ARG A 44 7.61 -15.11 -1.41
CA ARG A 44 8.77 -14.20 -1.45
C ARG A 44 8.41 -12.82 -2.01
N ASP A 45 7.30 -12.73 -2.73
CA ASP A 45 6.89 -11.50 -3.39
C ASP A 45 6.21 -10.56 -2.40
N THR A 46 6.87 -9.42 -2.20
CA THR A 46 6.34 -8.31 -1.41
C THR A 46 6.06 -7.13 -2.31
N VAL A 47 4.94 -6.47 -2.05
CA VAL A 47 4.53 -5.29 -2.80
C VAL A 47 4.25 -4.13 -1.88
N ASP A 48 4.60 -2.94 -2.37
CA ASP A 48 4.41 -1.70 -1.63
C ASP A 48 2.97 -1.21 -1.80
N LEU A 49 2.18 -1.38 -0.74
CA LEU A 49 0.77 -1.00 -0.71
C LEU A 49 0.54 0.16 0.25
N CYS A 50 -0.25 1.14 -0.18
CA CYS A 50 -0.75 2.15 0.74
C CYS A 50 -1.67 1.53 1.81
N ALA A 51 -1.80 2.20 2.96
CA ALA A 51 -2.60 1.72 4.08
C ALA A 51 -4.06 1.37 3.71
N ALA A 52 -4.64 2.10 2.76
CA ALA A 52 -5.99 1.84 2.26
C ALA A 52 -6.07 0.51 1.48
N CYS A 53 -5.16 0.29 0.53
CA CYS A 53 -5.10 -0.95 -0.25
C CYS A 53 -4.81 -2.15 0.64
N HIS A 54 -3.81 -2.04 1.52
CA HIS A 54 -3.46 -3.12 2.45
C HIS A 54 -4.64 -3.51 3.34
N LYS A 55 -5.34 -2.53 3.93
CA LYS A 55 -6.54 -2.79 4.73
C LYS A 55 -7.67 -3.39 3.89
N THR A 56 -7.79 -3.03 2.63
CA THR A 56 -8.82 -3.56 1.73
C THR A 56 -8.59 -5.02 1.41
N LEU A 57 -7.35 -5.44 1.12
CA LEU A 57 -7.03 -6.84 0.88
C LEU A 57 -7.47 -7.73 2.04
N HIS A 58 -7.08 -7.39 3.27
CA HIS A 58 -7.51 -8.13 4.48
C HIS A 58 -8.98 -7.92 4.86
N SER A 59 -9.65 -6.92 4.26
CA SER A 59 -11.08 -6.71 4.49
C SER A 59 -11.94 -7.47 3.50
N PHE A 60 -11.47 -7.67 2.26
CA PHE A 60 -12.20 -8.32 1.18
C PHE A 60 -11.92 -9.82 1.16
N PHE A 61 -10.66 -10.21 1.34
CA PHE A 61 -10.21 -11.58 1.15
C PHE A 61 -9.67 -12.16 2.44
N THR A 62 -9.87 -13.48 2.60
CA THR A 62 -9.22 -14.24 3.66
C THR A 62 -7.77 -14.53 3.28
N ASN A 63 -6.92 -14.87 4.26
CA ASN A 63 -5.55 -15.29 3.97
C ASN A 63 -5.50 -16.54 3.07
N ALA A 64 -6.50 -17.44 3.16
CA ALA A 64 -6.58 -18.61 2.31
C ALA A 64 -6.86 -18.23 0.85
N THR A 65 -7.78 -17.30 0.61
CA THR A 65 -8.08 -16.78 -0.74
C THR A 65 -6.85 -16.07 -1.33
N LEU A 66 -6.17 -15.23 -0.54
CA LEU A 66 -4.94 -14.55 -0.96
C LEU A 66 -3.82 -15.54 -1.30
N ALA A 67 -3.68 -16.62 -0.53
CA ALA A 67 -2.64 -17.63 -0.78
C ALA A 67 -2.92 -18.52 -2.01
N ASN A 68 -4.18 -18.88 -2.26
CA ASN A 68 -4.54 -19.87 -3.28
C ASN A 68 -4.98 -19.26 -4.61
N GLU A 69 -5.78 -18.19 -4.57
CA GLU A 69 -6.45 -17.63 -5.75
C GLU A 69 -5.88 -16.26 -6.15
N LEU A 70 -5.50 -15.43 -5.17
CA LEU A 70 -5.04 -14.05 -5.38
C LEU A 70 -3.57 -13.86 -4.99
N ASN A 71 -2.75 -14.83 -5.38
CA ASN A 71 -1.33 -14.94 -5.02
C ASN A 71 -0.37 -14.10 -5.90
N THR A 72 -0.91 -13.31 -6.83
CA THR A 72 -0.14 -12.41 -7.71
C THR A 72 -0.80 -11.03 -7.80
N LEU A 73 -0.04 -9.99 -8.16
CA LEU A 73 -0.60 -8.65 -8.40
C LEU A 73 -1.62 -8.67 -9.54
N GLU A 74 -1.35 -9.47 -10.55
CA GLU A 74 -2.20 -9.66 -11.72
C GLU A 74 -3.54 -10.26 -11.30
N ALA A 75 -3.54 -11.35 -10.52
CA ALA A 75 -4.76 -11.95 -9.99
C ALA A 75 -5.58 -10.96 -9.14
N LEU A 76 -4.90 -10.21 -8.26
CA LEU A 76 -5.53 -9.15 -7.47
C LEU A 76 -6.19 -8.09 -8.37
N ARG A 77 -5.50 -7.62 -9.42
CA ARG A 77 -6.04 -6.62 -10.35
C ARG A 77 -7.17 -7.14 -11.22
N GLN A 78 -7.17 -8.44 -11.52
CA GLN A 78 -8.20 -9.11 -12.33
C GLN A 78 -9.48 -9.41 -11.54
N ASP A 79 -9.40 -9.49 -10.20
CA ASP A 79 -10.59 -9.70 -9.37
C ASP A 79 -11.61 -8.56 -9.58
N PRO A 80 -12.88 -8.87 -9.93
CA PRO A 80 -13.86 -7.86 -10.28
C PRO A 80 -14.24 -6.97 -9.09
N ASP A 81 -14.26 -7.48 -7.86
CA ASP A 81 -14.59 -6.69 -6.68
C ASP A 81 -13.44 -5.74 -6.31
N LEU A 82 -12.19 -6.22 -6.41
CA LEU A 82 -11.02 -5.40 -6.21
C LEU A 82 -10.88 -4.37 -7.33
N ALA A 83 -11.11 -4.73 -8.59
CA ALA A 83 -11.07 -3.80 -9.72
C ALA A 83 -12.04 -2.62 -9.54
N ARG A 84 -13.26 -2.88 -9.05
CA ARG A 84 -14.23 -1.83 -8.71
C ARG A 84 -13.72 -0.93 -7.59
N TYR A 85 -13.11 -1.50 -6.56
CA TYR A 85 -12.46 -0.74 -5.51
C TYR A 85 -11.31 0.12 -6.05
N LEU A 86 -10.45 -0.44 -6.92
CA LEU A 86 -9.30 0.26 -7.50
C LEU A 86 -9.73 1.44 -8.38
N ALA A 87 -10.78 1.26 -9.19
CA ALA A 87 -11.35 2.34 -9.99
C ALA A 87 -11.88 3.50 -9.13
N TRP A 88 -12.42 3.21 -7.95
CA TRP A 88 -12.89 4.22 -7.01
C TRP A 88 -11.76 4.86 -6.21
N VAL A 89 -10.82 4.06 -5.68
CA VAL A 89 -9.75 4.53 -4.80
C VAL A 89 -8.77 5.43 -5.55
N ARG A 90 -8.54 5.17 -6.85
CA ARG A 90 -7.73 6.02 -7.75
C ARG A 90 -8.21 7.47 -7.80
N LYS A 91 -9.49 7.72 -7.56
CA LYS A 91 -10.10 9.06 -7.55
C LYS A 91 -9.99 9.77 -6.19
N GLN A 92 -9.55 9.06 -5.15
CA GLN A 92 -9.45 9.60 -3.80
C GLN A 92 -8.09 10.25 -3.58
N ARG A 93 -8.07 11.40 -2.87
CA ARG A 93 -6.83 12.08 -2.46
C ARG A 93 -5.99 11.20 -1.51
N ASP A 94 -4.70 11.51 -1.38
CA ASP A 94 -3.80 10.88 -0.41
C ASP A 94 -4.18 11.28 1.02
N GLY A 95 -5.14 10.53 1.56
CA GLY A 95 -5.69 10.70 2.90
C GLY A 95 -6.31 9.39 3.38
N ARG A 96 -6.82 9.39 4.62
CA ARG A 96 -7.45 8.20 5.22
C ARG A 96 -8.71 7.82 4.43
N VAL A 97 -8.58 6.88 3.50
CA VAL A 97 -9.72 6.30 2.80
C VAL A 97 -10.42 5.32 3.74
N ARG A 98 -11.71 5.54 4.01
CA ARG A 98 -12.53 4.62 4.80
C ARG A 98 -12.85 3.40 3.95
N VAL A 99 -12.09 2.32 4.15
CA VAL A 99 -12.39 1.01 3.59
C VAL A 99 -13.63 0.44 4.29
N GLN A 100 -14.68 0.14 3.53
CA GLN A 100 -15.82 -0.62 4.03
C GLN A 100 -15.45 -2.10 4.08
N LYS A 101 -15.71 -2.77 5.20
CA LYS A 101 -15.55 -4.22 5.30
C LYS A 101 -16.65 -4.90 4.48
N ARG A 102 -16.27 -5.65 3.45
CA ARG A 102 -17.12 -6.63 2.77
C ARG A 102 -16.74 -7.99 3.34
N ARG A 103 -17.66 -8.68 4.02
CA ARG A 103 -17.38 -10.08 4.35
C ARG A 103 -17.51 -10.88 3.06
N ASP A 104 -16.45 -11.60 2.74
CA ASP A 104 -16.37 -12.54 1.64
C ASP A 104 -17.65 -13.40 1.56
N ARG A 105 -18.18 -13.56 0.35
CA ARG A 105 -19.33 -14.43 0.06
C ARG A 105 -18.83 -15.86 0.06
N ARG A 106 -18.88 -16.51 1.22
CA ARG A 106 -18.84 -17.97 1.32
C ARG A 106 -20.17 -18.58 0.90
#